data_AF-A0AAV5X288-F1
#
_entry.id   AF-A0AAV5X288-F1
#
_cell.length_a   1.000
_cell.length_b   1.000
_cell.length_c   1.000
_cell.angle_alpha   90.00
_cell.angle_beta   90.00
_cell.angle_gamma   90.00
#
_symmetry.space_group_name_H-M   'P 1'
#
loop_
_entity.id
_entity.type
_entity.pdbx_description
1 polymer ?
#
loop_
_entity_poly.entity_id
_entity_poly.type
_entity_poly.pdbx_seq_one_letter_code
_entity_poly.pdbx_strand_id
1 'polypeptide(L)'
;SFYFSVTAMNATLNYGLDVDRDGLLALSITIRQIAWPISVFIVHPFSLFVLLRKTDMDKDCTIAYAVHTILMMIFDVYHGLLHQIYALLPCPILLCTGILCSSQSPRFMMSLIALVDTSVIIPYLFVIMRMHQKILIQSSSLRLSNRSQALAMFSLASMIMAMVYTFGAWSKESSARQSVLQTPDVAWAQSYTHHIVVFGERENEIGEFRN
;
A
#
# COMPACT_ATOMS: atom_id res chain seq x y z
N SER A 1 -13.12 1.60 -26.50
CA SER A 1 -13.00 2.88 -27.21
C SER A 1 -13.39 3.98 -26.22
N PHE A 2 -12.39 4.56 -25.53
CA PHE A 2 -12.60 5.64 -24.55
C PHE A 2 -12.18 6.95 -25.22
N TYR A 3 -13.13 7.60 -25.91
CA TYR A 3 -12.97 9.01 -26.27
C TYR A 3 -13.42 9.84 -25.07
N PHE A 4 -12.47 10.23 -24.23
CA PHE A 4 -12.68 11.29 -23.25
C PHE A 4 -12.83 12.59 -24.03
N SER A 5 -14.04 13.14 -24.08
CA SER A 5 -14.30 14.44 -24.70
C SER A 5 -13.67 15.52 -23.80
N VAL A 6 -12.49 15.99 -24.18
CA VAL A 6 -11.73 17.07 -23.52
C VAL A 6 -12.39 18.42 -23.83
N THR A 7 -13.54 18.67 -23.21
CA THR A 7 -14.18 19.99 -23.19
C THR A 7 -14.53 20.38 -21.75
N ALA A 8 -13.61 20.09 -20.83
CA ALA A 8 -13.66 20.65 -19.48
C ALA A 8 -13.07 22.07 -19.51
N MET A 9 -13.82 23.03 -18.96
CA MET A 9 -13.42 24.43 -18.83
C MET A 9 -12.02 24.57 -18.23
N ASN A 10 -11.19 25.44 -18.82
CA ASN A 10 -9.85 25.85 -18.35
C ASN A 10 -9.90 26.62 -17.02
N ALA A 11 -10.54 26.08 -15.98
CA ALA A 11 -10.36 26.56 -14.63
C ALA A 11 -9.14 25.84 -14.06
N THR A 12 -8.04 26.57 -13.90
CA THR A 12 -6.84 26.10 -13.19
C THR A 12 -7.23 25.76 -11.76
N LEU A 13 -6.93 24.52 -11.33
CA LEU A 13 -7.15 24.10 -9.95
C LEU A 13 -6.06 24.71 -9.06
N ASN A 14 -6.41 25.08 -7.83
CA ASN A 14 -5.49 25.82 -6.95
C ASN A 14 -4.26 25.00 -6.54
N TYR A 15 -4.38 23.67 -6.56
CA TYR A 15 -3.39 22.74 -6.01
C TYR A 15 -2.59 21.98 -7.06
N GLY A 16 -2.70 22.34 -8.34
CA GLY A 16 -2.04 21.60 -9.42
C GLY A 16 -2.59 20.19 -9.63
N LEU A 17 -3.75 19.87 -9.04
CA LEU A 17 -4.48 18.61 -9.23
C LEU A 17 -4.97 18.41 -10.67
N ASP A 18 -4.76 19.38 -11.56
CA ASP A 18 -4.99 19.24 -12.99
C ASP A 18 -4.20 18.05 -13.56
N VAL A 19 -2.97 17.83 -13.11
CA VAL A 19 -2.11 16.72 -13.58
C VAL A 19 -2.66 15.37 -13.11
N ASP A 20 -3.17 15.30 -11.89
CA ASP A 20 -3.85 14.12 -11.35
C ASP A 20 -5.15 13.82 -12.09
N ARG A 21 -5.98 14.86 -12.30
CA ARG A 21 -7.27 14.80 -12.99
C ARG A 21 -7.13 14.34 -14.43
N ASP A 22 -6.20 14.95 -15.16
CA ASP A 22 -6.13 14.84 -16.62
C ASP A 22 -5.25 13.68 -17.07
N GLY A 23 -4.37 13.14 -16.20
CA GLY A 23 -3.41 12.11 -16.60
C GLY A 23 -3.09 11.07 -15.54
N LEU A 24 -2.55 11.47 -14.38
CA LEU A 24 -1.91 10.51 -13.48
C LEU A 24 -2.86 9.48 -12.90
N LEU A 25 -4.10 9.87 -12.58
CA LEU A 25 -5.09 8.91 -12.05
C LEU A 25 -5.42 7.82 -13.08
N ALA A 26 -5.77 8.22 -14.31
CA ALA A 26 -6.09 7.29 -15.39
C ALA A 26 -4.88 6.40 -15.75
N LEU A 27 -3.69 6.99 -15.79
CA LEU A 27 -2.44 6.27 -16.02
C LEU A 27 -2.17 5.26 -14.91
N SER A 28 -2.33 5.64 -13.64
CA SER A 28 -2.13 4.77 -12.48
C SER A 28 -3.09 3.58 -12.49
N ILE A 29 -4.37 3.81 -12.78
CA ILE A 29 -5.36 2.74 -12.93
C ILE A 29 -4.95 1.78 -14.06
N THR A 30 -4.56 2.33 -15.21
CA THR A 30 -4.16 1.53 -16.38
C THR A 30 -2.90 0.70 -16.10
N ILE A 31 -1.87 1.31 -15.52
CA ILE A 31 -0.63 0.63 -15.14
C ILE A 31 -0.95 -0.49 -14.17
N ARG A 32 -1.77 -0.24 -13.13
CA ARG A 32 -2.13 -1.28 -12.16
C ARG A 32 -2.83 -2.44 -12.83
N GLN A 33 -3.84 -2.18 -13.66
CA GLN A 33 -4.59 -3.22 -14.38
C GLN A 33 -3.71 -4.15 -15.23
N ILE A 34 -2.59 -3.63 -15.76
CA ILE A 34 -1.63 -4.41 -16.55
C ILE A 34 -0.56 -5.05 -15.68
N ALA A 35 -0.02 -4.33 -14.70
CA ALA A 35 1.11 -4.75 -13.90
C ALA A 35 0.76 -5.85 -12.89
N TRP A 36 -0.39 -5.76 -12.21
CA TRP A 36 -0.76 -6.74 -11.19
C TRP A 36 -0.89 -8.17 -11.75
N PRO A 37 -1.54 -8.45 -12.90
CA PRO A 37 -1.63 -9.82 -13.40
C PRO A 37 -0.27 -10.33 -13.88
N ILE A 38 0.56 -9.47 -14.50
CA ILE A 38 1.93 -9.84 -14.91
C ILE A 38 2.74 -10.23 -13.68
N SER A 39 2.66 -9.44 -12.61
CA SER A 39 3.37 -9.72 -11.36
C SER A 39 2.92 -11.05 -10.73
N VAL A 40 1.62 -11.23 -10.56
CA VAL A 40 1.01 -12.39 -9.89
C VAL A 40 1.18 -13.69 -10.67
N PHE A 41 1.02 -13.67 -11.99
CA PHE A 41 1.01 -14.89 -12.81
C PHE A 41 2.36 -15.21 -13.46
N ILE A 42 3.26 -14.24 -13.60
CA ILE A 42 4.55 -14.44 -14.29
C ILE A 42 5.71 -14.21 -13.33
N VAL A 43 5.84 -13.01 -12.75
CA VAL A 43 7.04 -12.63 -11.99
C VAL A 43 7.19 -13.45 -10.70
N HIS A 44 6.15 -13.50 -9.86
CA HIS A 44 6.22 -14.22 -8.59
C HIS A 44 6.35 -15.73 -8.75
N PRO A 45 5.59 -16.41 -9.64
CA PRO A 45 5.76 -17.84 -9.87
C PRO A 45 7.13 -18.19 -10.45
N PHE A 46 7.68 -17.33 -11.33
CA PHE A 46 9.04 -17.49 -11.84
C PHE A 46 10.08 -17.35 -10.72
N SER A 47 9.94 -16.35 -9.86
CA SER A 47 10.81 -16.16 -8.69
C SER A 47 10.79 -17.38 -7.75
N LEU A 48 9.59 -17.90 -7.43
CA LEU A 48 9.45 -19.13 -6.63
C LEU A 48 10.07 -20.34 -7.33
N PHE A 49 9.90 -20.47 -8.64
CA PHE A 49 10.51 -21.56 -9.40
C PHE A 49 12.03 -21.52 -9.32
N VAL A 50 12.64 -20.35 -9.54
CA VAL A 50 14.10 -20.17 -9.43
C VAL A 50 14.56 -20.48 -8.01
N LEU A 51 13.89 -19.91 -7.00
CA LEU A 51 14.20 -20.15 -5.59
C LEU A 51 14.21 -21.64 -5.24
N LEU A 52 13.16 -22.37 -5.63
CA LEU A 52 12.97 -23.78 -5.23
C LEU A 52 13.82 -24.76 -6.04
N ARG A 53 14.22 -24.40 -7.26
CA ARG A 53 14.91 -25.34 -8.18
C ARG A 53 16.37 -25.00 -8.46
N LYS A 54 16.77 -23.73 -8.33
CA LYS A 54 18.07 -23.25 -8.80
C LYS A 54 18.95 -22.70 -7.68
N THR A 55 18.39 -22.39 -6.52
CA THR A 55 19.15 -21.77 -5.43
C THR A 55 19.53 -22.79 -4.37
N ASP A 56 20.81 -22.86 -4.02
CA ASP A 56 21.31 -23.61 -2.86
C ASP A 56 21.37 -22.69 -1.64
N MET A 57 20.21 -22.48 -1.02
CA MET A 57 20.06 -21.62 0.15
C MET A 57 19.53 -22.43 1.33
N ASP A 58 19.99 -22.10 2.53
CA ASP A 58 19.49 -22.70 3.78
C ASP A 58 17.95 -22.74 3.80
N LYS A 59 17.41 -23.89 4.22
CA LYS A 59 15.97 -24.17 4.23
C LYS A 59 15.15 -23.05 4.90
N ASP A 60 15.63 -22.51 6.02
CA ASP A 60 14.96 -21.43 6.74
C ASP A 60 14.79 -20.17 5.89
N CYS A 61 15.85 -19.78 5.15
CA CYS A 61 15.81 -18.63 4.27
C CYS A 61 14.94 -18.91 3.04
N THR A 62 14.97 -20.14 2.53
CA THR A 62 14.14 -20.57 1.39
C THR A 62 12.66 -20.52 1.74
N ILE A 63 12.28 -21.01 2.92
CA ILE A 63 10.90 -20.93 3.42
C ILE A 63 10.48 -19.48 3.62
N ALA A 64 11.30 -18.66 4.29
CA ALA A 64 10.97 -17.26 4.55
C ALA A 64 10.80 -16.46 3.25
N TYR A 65 11.67 -16.67 2.25
CA TYR A 65 11.55 -16.02 0.95
C TYR A 65 10.32 -16.52 0.17
N ALA A 66 10.02 -17.81 0.22
CA ALA A 66 8.81 -18.36 -0.41
C ALA A 66 7.54 -17.76 0.21
N VAL A 67 7.47 -17.68 1.54
CA VAL A 67 6.38 -17.03 2.28
C VAL A 67 6.27 -15.56 1.90
N HIS A 68 7.38 -14.82 1.87
CA HIS A 68 7.40 -13.42 1.43
C HIS A 68 6.86 -13.27 0.00
N THR A 69 7.27 -14.13 -0.93
CA THR A 69 6.81 -14.07 -2.32
C THR A 69 5.32 -14.37 -2.46
N ILE A 70 4.79 -15.33 -1.69
CA ILE A 70 3.34 -15.60 -1.65
C ILE A 70 2.59 -14.39 -1.08
N LEU A 71 3.11 -13.76 -0.03
CA LEU A 71 2.50 -12.54 0.53
C LEU A 71 2.56 -11.37 -0.46
N MET A 72 3.61 -11.24 -1.25
CA MET A 72 3.70 -10.27 -2.35
C MET A 72 2.64 -10.53 -3.44
N MET A 73 2.36 -11.80 -3.79
CA MET A 73 1.25 -12.12 -4.70
C MET A 73 -0.09 -11.68 -4.12
N ILE A 74 -0.34 -11.96 -2.83
CA ILE A 74 -1.56 -11.55 -2.14
C ILE A 74 -1.67 -10.02 -2.11
N PHE A 75 -0.57 -9.34 -1.81
CA PHE A 75 -0.46 -7.88 -1.82
C PHE A 75 -0.81 -7.30 -3.20
N ASP A 76 -0.27 -7.86 -4.28
CA ASP A 76 -0.53 -7.40 -5.64
C ASP A 76 -1.99 -7.63 -6.06
N VAL A 77 -2.60 -8.75 -5.67
CA VAL A 77 -4.05 -8.96 -5.86
C VAL A 77 -4.85 -7.95 -5.04
N TYR A 78 -4.44 -7.73 -3.79
CA TYR A 78 -5.15 -6.85 -2.88
C TYR A 78 -5.12 -5.39 -3.38
N HIS A 79 -3.96 -4.82 -3.69
CA HIS A 79 -3.81 -3.44 -4.15
C HIS A 79 -4.11 -3.25 -5.65
N GLY A 80 -3.86 -4.29 -6.45
CA GLY A 80 -4.02 -4.26 -7.90
C GLY A 80 -5.45 -4.56 -8.35
N LEU A 81 -6.24 -5.31 -7.58
CA LEU A 81 -7.61 -5.71 -7.96
C LEU A 81 -8.66 -5.30 -6.92
N LEU A 82 -8.42 -5.60 -5.63
CA LEU A 82 -9.45 -5.46 -4.60
C LEU A 82 -9.63 -4.03 -4.09
N HIS A 83 -8.53 -3.33 -3.80
CA HIS A 83 -8.47 -2.00 -3.20
C HIS A 83 -7.46 -1.12 -3.96
N GLN A 84 -7.84 -0.69 -5.17
CA GLN A 84 -7.02 0.22 -5.96
C GLN A 84 -7.09 1.65 -5.36
N ILE A 85 -6.18 1.94 -4.44
CA ILE A 85 -6.13 3.22 -3.72
C ILE A 85 -5.22 4.22 -4.44
N TYR A 86 -5.71 5.44 -4.64
CA TYR A 86 -4.95 6.57 -5.17
C TYR A 86 -5.04 7.74 -4.19
N ALA A 87 -3.89 8.27 -3.75
CA ALA A 87 -3.84 9.41 -2.86
C ALA A 87 -3.75 10.72 -3.66
N LEU A 88 -4.67 11.66 -3.42
CA LEU A 88 -4.69 12.98 -4.07
C LEU A 88 -3.89 14.00 -3.26
N LEU A 89 -2.56 13.95 -3.33
CA LEU A 89 -1.72 14.93 -2.64
C LEU A 89 -1.84 16.32 -3.28
N PRO A 90 -1.81 17.42 -2.49
CA PRO A 90 -1.59 17.51 -1.04
C PRO A 90 -2.87 17.34 -0.19
N CYS A 91 -4.01 17.07 -0.81
CA CYS A 91 -5.26 16.88 -0.09
C CYS A 91 -5.25 15.53 0.66
N PRO A 92 -5.76 15.46 1.90
CA PRO A 92 -5.84 14.21 2.66
C PRO A 92 -7.02 13.33 2.19
N ILE A 93 -7.04 13.02 0.89
CA ILE A 93 -8.12 12.30 0.20
C ILE A 93 -7.57 11.04 -0.45
N LEU A 94 -8.24 9.92 -0.21
CA LEU A 94 -7.99 8.64 -0.88
C LEU A 94 -9.16 8.28 -1.78
N LEU A 95 -8.86 8.05 -3.06
CA LEU A 95 -9.78 7.48 -4.03
C LEU A 95 -9.61 5.96 -4.03
N CYS A 96 -10.72 5.22 -4.00
CA CYS A 96 -10.71 3.76 -4.07
C CYS A 96 -11.53 3.30 -5.30
N THR A 97 -10.89 2.59 -6.22
CA THR A 97 -11.51 2.14 -7.50
C THR A 97 -11.60 0.61 -7.64
N GLY A 98 -11.13 -0.14 -6.64
CA GLY A 98 -11.16 -1.60 -6.62
C GLY A 98 -12.53 -2.21 -6.30
N ILE A 99 -12.64 -3.53 -6.49
CA ILE A 99 -13.89 -4.29 -6.36
C ILE A 99 -14.51 -4.20 -4.96
N LEU A 100 -13.68 -4.16 -3.90
CA LEU A 100 -14.15 -4.20 -2.52
C LEU A 100 -14.33 -2.82 -1.87
N CYS A 101 -14.10 -1.73 -2.61
CA CYS A 101 -14.20 -0.38 -2.09
C CYS A 101 -15.64 0.03 -1.67
N SER A 102 -16.67 -0.70 -2.11
CA SER A 102 -18.06 -0.25 -2.00
C SER A 102 -18.80 -0.59 -0.72
N SER A 103 -18.32 -1.57 0.05
CA SER A 103 -19.09 -2.16 1.14
C SER A 103 -18.47 -1.96 2.52
N GLN A 104 -17.36 -1.23 2.62
CA GLN A 104 -16.54 -1.21 3.83
C GLN A 104 -16.49 0.18 4.47
N SER A 105 -16.44 0.20 5.81
CA SER A 105 -16.15 1.44 6.53
C SER A 105 -14.71 1.88 6.25
N PRO A 106 -14.44 3.20 6.14
CA PRO A 106 -13.08 3.70 5.92
C PRO A 106 -12.07 3.17 6.93
N ARG A 107 -12.52 3.00 8.19
CA ARG A 107 -11.74 2.44 9.27
C ARG A 107 -11.30 1.00 9.01
N PHE A 108 -12.25 0.14 8.63
CA PHE A 108 -11.95 -1.26 8.32
C PHE A 108 -11.04 -1.37 7.10
N MET A 109 -11.31 -0.57 6.07
CA MET A 109 -10.49 -0.51 4.86
C MET A 109 -9.03 -0.15 5.21
N MET A 110 -8.80 0.94 5.96
CA MET A 110 -7.46 1.39 6.36
C MET A 110 -6.74 0.38 7.25
N SER A 111 -7.43 -0.24 8.21
CA SER A 111 -6.87 -1.33 9.00
C SER A 111 -6.43 -2.51 8.14
N LEU A 112 -7.25 -2.90 7.16
CA LEU A 112 -6.98 -4.05 6.31
C LEU A 112 -5.81 -3.76 5.37
N ILE A 113 -5.75 -2.56 4.79
CA ILE A 113 -4.60 -2.11 3.98
C ILE A 113 -3.32 -2.16 4.81
N ALA A 114 -3.32 -1.53 5.99
CA ALA A 114 -2.16 -1.52 6.86
C ALA A 114 -1.73 -2.94 7.27
N LEU A 115 -2.68 -3.84 7.53
CA LEU A 115 -2.39 -5.24 7.86
C LEU A 115 -1.73 -5.98 6.69
N VAL A 116 -2.24 -5.80 5.46
CA VAL A 116 -1.67 -6.43 4.26
C VAL A 116 -0.25 -5.90 4.01
N ASP A 117 -0.05 -4.59 4.04
CA ASP A 117 1.25 -3.94 3.82
C ASP A 117 2.29 -4.44 4.83
N THR A 118 1.90 -4.47 6.10
CA THR A 118 2.80 -4.89 7.18
C THR A 118 3.11 -6.38 7.17
N SER A 119 2.18 -7.22 6.71
CA SER A 119 2.40 -8.66 6.58
C SER A 119 3.55 -9.00 5.63
N VAL A 120 3.76 -8.18 4.60
CA VAL A 120 4.85 -8.34 3.61
C VAL A 120 6.21 -7.91 4.20
N ILE A 121 6.22 -6.87 5.03
CA ILE A 121 7.44 -6.26 5.58
C ILE A 121 8.15 -7.21 6.55
N ILE A 122 7.41 -7.90 7.43
CA ILE A 122 7.99 -8.77 8.46
C ILE A 122 8.90 -9.88 7.88
N PRO A 123 8.46 -10.72 6.92
CA PRO A 123 9.30 -11.76 6.36
C PRO A 123 10.45 -11.18 5.51
N TYR A 124 10.27 -10.02 4.89
CA TYR A 124 11.35 -9.31 4.21
C TYR A 124 12.46 -8.92 5.19
N LEU A 125 12.11 -8.28 6.31
CA LEU A 125 13.06 -7.90 7.36
C LEU A 125 13.78 -9.13 7.94
N PHE A 126 13.06 -10.25 8.11
CA PHE A 126 13.66 -11.50 8.55
C PHE A 126 14.72 -12.00 7.56
N VAL A 127 14.39 -12.06 6.26
CA VAL A 127 15.33 -12.51 5.21
C VAL A 127 16.55 -11.60 5.18
N ILE A 128 16.35 -10.28 5.16
CA ILE A 128 17.43 -9.28 5.14
C ILE A 128 18.33 -9.42 6.36
N MET A 129 17.76 -9.54 7.57
CA MET A 129 18.55 -9.73 8.79
C MET A 129 19.39 -11.01 8.72
N ARG A 130 18.80 -12.14 8.28
CA ARG A 130 19.53 -13.41 8.16
C ARG A 130 20.65 -13.33 7.12
N MET A 131 20.42 -12.66 6.00
CA MET A 131 21.44 -12.45 4.97
C MET A 131 22.59 -11.59 5.49
N HIS A 132 22.30 -10.47 6.14
CA HIS A 132 23.34 -9.61 6.72
C HIS A 132 24.17 -10.35 7.77
N GLN A 133 23.53 -11.14 8.63
CA GLN A 133 24.23 -11.92 9.66
C GLN A 133 25.10 -13.05 9.08
N LYS A 134 24.80 -13.54 7.87
CA LYS A 134 25.63 -14.52 7.16
C LYS A 134 26.83 -13.92 6.45
N ILE A 135 26.74 -12.66 6.00
CA ILE A 135 27.85 -11.94 5.35
C ILE A 135 28.93 -11.56 6.36
N LEU A 136 28.58 -11.39 7.63
CA LEU A 136 29.52 -11.05 8.69
C LEU A 136 30.52 -12.19 8.98
N ILE A 137 31.80 -11.83 9.11
CA ILE A 137 32.88 -12.73 9.52
C ILE A 137 32.55 -13.35 10.89
N GLN A 138 32.86 -14.64 11.07
CA GLN A 138 32.53 -15.39 12.30
C GLN A 138 33.06 -14.75 13.59
N SER A 139 34.18 -14.03 13.53
CA SER A 139 34.81 -13.33 14.65
C SER A 139 34.31 -11.90 14.87
N SER A 140 33.36 -11.41 14.06
CA SER A 140 32.85 -10.04 14.19
C SER A 140 32.00 -9.88 15.46
N SER A 141 32.28 -8.84 16.24
CA SER A 141 31.46 -8.44 17.40
C SER A 141 30.04 -8.01 17.03
N LEU A 142 29.79 -7.69 15.76
CA LEU A 142 28.47 -7.31 15.24
C LEU A 142 27.58 -8.53 14.94
N ARG A 143 28.11 -9.75 15.04
CA ARG A 143 27.34 -10.97 14.82
C ARG A 143 26.42 -11.22 16.00
N LEU A 144 25.13 -11.14 15.75
CA LEU A 144 24.08 -11.34 16.75
C LEU A 144 23.82 -12.83 16.95
N SER A 145 23.61 -13.22 18.22
CA SER A 145 23.12 -14.55 18.54
C SER A 145 21.72 -14.78 17.95
N ASN A 146 21.33 -16.03 17.70
CA ASN A 146 19.98 -16.36 17.22
C ASN A 146 18.88 -15.82 18.16
N ARG A 147 19.13 -15.80 19.47
CA ARG A 147 18.20 -15.24 20.47
C ARG A 147 18.05 -13.73 20.32
N SER A 148 19.16 -13.02 20.13
CA SER A 148 19.17 -11.56 19.90
C SER A 148 18.48 -11.21 18.59
N GLN A 149 18.71 -11.98 17.52
CA GLN A 149 18.01 -11.84 16.24
C GLN A 149 16.50 -12.04 16.41
N ALA A 150 16.08 -13.10 17.11
CA ALA A 150 14.67 -13.37 17.36
C ALA A 150 14.00 -12.25 18.20
N LEU A 151 14.69 -11.77 19.24
CA LEU A 151 14.21 -10.65 20.05
C LEU A 151 14.05 -9.38 19.21
N ALA A 152 15.04 -9.04 18.38
CA ALA A 152 14.97 -7.89 17.47
C ALA A 152 13.78 -8.00 16.49
N MET A 153 13.57 -9.17 15.90
CA MET A 153 12.42 -9.42 15.01
C MET A 153 11.09 -9.31 15.74
N PHE A 154 10.98 -9.83 16.96
CA PHE A 154 9.78 -9.71 17.76
C PHE A 154 9.47 -8.26 18.11
N SER A 155 10.48 -7.47 18.50
CA SER A 155 10.34 -6.04 18.77
C SER A 155 9.90 -5.26 17.53
N LEU A 156 10.52 -5.52 16.37
CA LEU A 156 10.15 -4.89 15.10
C LEU A 156 8.72 -5.26 14.68
N ALA A 157 8.37 -6.54 14.74
CA ALA A 157 7.01 -7.00 14.43
C ALA A 157 5.97 -6.35 15.36
N SER A 158 6.27 -6.24 16.66
CA SER A 158 5.38 -5.58 17.62
C SER A 158 5.18 -4.10 17.31
N MET A 159 6.25 -3.39 16.96
CA MET A 159 6.19 -1.99 16.54
C MET A 159 5.34 -1.81 15.27
N ILE A 160 5.54 -2.68 14.28
CA ILE A 160 4.78 -2.70 13.04
C ILE A 160 3.28 -2.98 13.31
N MET A 161 2.97 -3.96 14.16
CA MET A 161 1.59 -4.26 14.55
C MET A 161 0.93 -3.11 15.32
N ALA A 162 1.70 -2.38 16.15
CA ALA A 162 1.21 -1.17 16.78
C ALA A 162 0.84 -0.09 15.76
N MET A 163 1.58 0.04 14.64
CA MET A 163 1.20 0.95 13.55
C MET A 163 -0.12 0.54 12.89
N VAL A 164 -0.36 -0.76 12.64
CA VAL A 164 -1.65 -1.26 12.11
C VAL A 164 -2.79 -0.91 13.05
N TYR A 165 -2.60 -1.15 14.35
CA TYR A 165 -3.56 -0.76 15.37
C TYR A 165 -3.80 0.75 15.34
N THR A 166 -2.75 1.55 15.18
CA THR A 166 -2.88 3.01 15.11
C THR A 166 -3.73 3.45 13.93
N PHE A 167 -3.47 2.92 12.73
CA PHE A 167 -4.34 3.20 11.58
C PHE A 167 -5.78 2.84 11.88
N GLY A 168 -6.02 1.64 12.43
CA GLY A 168 -7.38 1.22 12.77
C GLY A 168 -8.04 2.01 13.88
N ALA A 169 -7.32 2.47 14.90
CA ALA A 169 -7.89 3.17 16.04
C ALA A 169 -8.19 4.64 15.73
N TRP A 170 -7.34 5.28 14.92
CA TRP A 170 -7.38 6.72 14.68
C TRP A 170 -7.85 7.12 13.27
N SER A 171 -7.99 6.21 12.30
CA SER A 171 -8.58 6.55 11.01
C SER A 171 -10.07 6.86 11.17
N LYS A 172 -10.43 8.13 11.08
CA LYS A 172 -11.81 8.60 11.07
C LYS A 172 -12.04 9.41 9.80
N GLU A 173 -13.20 9.22 9.19
CA GLU A 173 -13.64 10.07 8.09
C GLU A 173 -14.02 11.46 8.62
N SER A 174 -13.57 12.50 7.93
CA SER A 174 -13.82 13.89 8.30
C SER A 174 -15.32 14.20 8.31
N SER A 175 -15.76 14.96 9.31
CA SER A 175 -17.13 15.47 9.36
C SER A 175 -17.44 16.45 8.21
N ALA A 176 -16.40 17.09 7.66
CA ALA A 176 -16.46 18.01 6.53
C ALA A 176 -16.40 17.31 5.15
N ARG A 177 -16.52 15.97 5.09
CA ARG A 177 -16.44 15.21 3.84
C ARG A 177 -17.28 15.82 2.71
N GLN A 178 -18.54 16.18 3.00
CA GLN A 178 -19.45 16.68 1.96
C GLN A 178 -19.04 18.05 1.43
N SER A 179 -18.53 18.95 2.27
CA SER A 179 -18.06 20.26 1.81
C SER A 179 -16.78 20.13 0.97
N VAL A 180 -15.82 19.30 1.41
CA VAL A 180 -14.59 19.03 0.67
C VAL A 180 -14.89 18.45 -0.72
N LEU A 181 -15.80 17.48 -0.79
CA LEU A 181 -16.20 16.84 -2.03
C LEU A 181 -16.95 17.76 -3.01
N GLN A 182 -17.48 18.88 -2.54
CA GLN A 182 -18.14 19.90 -3.36
C GLN A 182 -17.18 20.98 -3.86
N THR A 183 -15.92 20.99 -3.39
CA THR A 183 -14.93 21.95 -3.87
C THR A 183 -14.60 21.72 -5.35
N PRO A 184 -14.39 22.77 -6.16
CA PRO A 184 -14.02 22.61 -7.57
C PRO A 184 -12.76 21.76 -7.78
N ASP A 185 -11.82 21.82 -6.84
CA ASP A 185 -10.56 21.09 -6.85
C ASP A 185 -10.71 19.57 -6.70
N VAL A 186 -11.84 19.09 -6.15
CA VAL A 186 -12.06 17.66 -5.83
C VAL A 186 -13.32 17.11 -6.52
N ALA A 187 -14.28 17.95 -6.89
CA ALA A 187 -15.56 17.53 -7.45
C ALA A 187 -15.41 16.61 -8.68
N TRP A 188 -14.37 16.83 -9.50
CA TRP A 188 -14.07 15.97 -10.64
C TRP A 188 -13.76 14.52 -10.24
N ALA A 189 -13.20 14.27 -9.05
CA ALA A 189 -12.81 12.93 -8.61
C ALA A 189 -14.02 11.99 -8.43
N GLN A 190 -15.20 12.56 -8.18
CA GLN A 190 -16.46 11.82 -8.10
C GLN A 190 -16.87 11.19 -9.44
N SER A 191 -16.31 11.65 -10.56
CA SER A 191 -16.54 11.03 -11.88
C SER A 191 -15.83 9.69 -12.03
N TYR A 192 -14.81 9.41 -11.20
CA TYR A 192 -14.04 8.17 -11.24
C TYR A 192 -14.55 7.13 -10.25
N THR A 193 -14.94 7.55 -9.05
CA THR A 193 -15.45 6.64 -8.00
C THR A 193 -16.34 7.37 -7.01
N HIS A 194 -17.31 6.66 -6.45
CA HIS A 194 -18.10 7.12 -5.31
C HIS A 194 -17.41 6.80 -3.96
N HIS A 195 -16.33 6.00 -3.98
CA HIS A 195 -15.61 5.56 -2.80
C HIS A 195 -14.41 6.46 -2.56
N ILE A 196 -14.73 7.65 -2.06
CA ILE A 196 -13.75 8.67 -1.68
C ILE A 196 -13.76 8.78 -0.16
N VAL A 197 -12.59 8.57 0.43
CA VAL A 197 -12.33 8.75 1.87
C VAL A 197 -11.62 10.08 2.06
N VAL A 198 -12.20 10.93 2.90
CA VAL A 198 -11.65 12.26 3.24
C VAL A 198 -11.22 12.25 4.70
N PHE A 199 -9.94 12.49 4.96
CA PHE A 199 -9.42 12.50 6.34
C PHE A 199 -9.39 13.90 6.97
N GLY A 200 -9.16 14.96 6.19
CA GLY A 200 -9.07 16.34 6.67
C GLY A 200 -9.84 17.33 5.78
N GLU A 201 -10.04 18.55 6.28
CA GLU A 201 -10.80 19.60 5.57
C GLU A 201 -9.88 20.48 4.72
N ARG A 202 -8.69 20.81 5.24
CA ARG A 202 -7.72 21.71 4.59
C ARG A 202 -6.50 20.96 4.06
N GLU A 203 -5.76 21.65 3.20
CA GLU A 203 -4.45 21.20 2.76
C GLU A 203 -3.51 20.94 3.94
N ASN A 204 -2.67 19.92 3.81
CA ASN A 204 -1.67 19.55 4.82
C ASN A 204 -2.25 19.20 6.20
N GLU A 205 -3.58 19.10 6.34
CA GLU A 205 -4.19 18.55 7.55
C GLU A 205 -4.06 17.04 7.57
N ILE A 206 -3.66 16.49 8.72
CA ILE A 206 -3.49 15.05 8.93
C ILE A 206 -4.83 14.38 9.31
N GLY A 207 -5.90 15.18 9.43
CA GLY A 207 -7.26 14.74 9.69
C GLY A 207 -7.72 14.84 11.14
N GLU A 208 -8.99 14.50 11.38
CA GLU A 208 -9.59 14.51 12.72
C GLU A 208 -9.14 13.28 13.52
N PHE A 209 -8.39 13.49 14.61
CA PHE A 209 -8.06 12.44 15.57
C PHE A 209 -9.10 12.38 16.69
N ARG A 210 -9.43 11.16 17.15
CA ARG A 210 -10.29 10.97 18.32
C ARG A 210 -9.51 11.35 19.58
N ASN A 211 -9.99 12.37 20.29
CA ASN A 211 -9.57 12.71 21.66
C ASN A 211 -10.01 11.63 22.66
#